data_AF-A0A3M2F5F4-F1
#
_entry.id   AF-A0A3M2F5F4-F1
#
_cell.length_a   1.000
_cell.length_b   1.000
_cell.length_c   1.000
_cell.angle_alpha   90.00
_cell.angle_beta   90.00
_cell.angle_gamma   90.00
#
_symmetry.space_group_name_H-M   'P 1'
#
loop_
_entity.id
_entity.type
_entity.pdbx_description
1 polymer ?
#
loop_
_entity_poly.entity_id
_entity_poly.type
_entity_poly.pdbx_seq_one_letter_code
_entity_poly.pdbx_strand_id
1 'polypeptide(L)'
;MRPLLIIPLALMAATSAMAAPFGLTGKSIEERAAELDAQVKGKTDYHAHLARELAMAASAEKAQHDTKVAQALMSLAEREAAKSGRQ
;
A
#
# COMPACT_ATOMS: atom_id res chain seq x y z
N MET A 1 -23.11 -31.91 43.08
CA MET A 1 -22.24 -32.26 41.95
C MET A 1 -22.16 -31.05 41.04
N ARG A 2 -21.01 -30.35 40.99
CA ARG A 2 -20.83 -29.10 40.24
C ARG A 2 -20.23 -29.41 38.87
N PRO A 3 -20.79 -28.94 37.75
CA PRO A 3 -20.23 -29.22 36.44
C PRO A 3 -18.99 -28.35 36.15
N LEU A 4 -17.97 -28.99 35.59
CA LEU A 4 -16.81 -28.35 34.97
C LEU A 4 -17.28 -27.40 33.86
N LEU A 5 -16.89 -26.12 33.95
CA LEU A 5 -16.99 -25.17 32.84
C LEU A 5 -15.67 -25.20 32.06
N ILE A 6 -15.72 -25.84 30.89
CA ILE A 6 -14.70 -25.74 29.84
C ILE A 6 -14.94 -24.40 29.14
N ILE A 7 -14.01 -23.45 29.29
CA ILE A 7 -14.07 -22.16 28.60
C ILE A 7 -13.57 -22.37 27.16
N PRO A 8 -14.41 -22.13 26.13
CA PRO A 8 -13.95 -22.23 24.75
C PRO A 8 -13.05 -21.03 24.42
N LEU A 9 -11.93 -21.35 23.79
CA LEU A 9 -10.97 -20.44 23.15
C LEU A 9 -11.69 -19.61 22.07
N ALA A 10 -12.20 -18.43 22.45
CA ALA A 10 -12.80 -17.48 21.53
C ALA A 10 -11.70 -16.70 20.80
N LEU A 11 -11.37 -17.22 19.62
CA LEU A 11 -10.65 -16.57 18.53
C LEU A 11 -11.35 -15.25 18.14
N MET A 12 -11.00 -14.15 18.79
CA MET A 12 -11.42 -12.81 18.34
C MET A 12 -10.55 -12.39 17.16
N ALA A 13 -11.12 -12.63 15.97
CA ALA A 13 -10.78 -11.94 14.74
C ALA A 13 -10.90 -10.41 14.93
N ALA A 14 -9.76 -9.72 14.87
CA ALA A 14 -9.71 -8.27 14.80
C ALA A 14 -8.47 -7.83 13.99
N THR A 15 -8.35 -8.30 12.75
CA THR A 15 -7.59 -7.55 11.74
C THR A 15 -8.55 -6.57 11.11
N SER A 16 -8.58 -5.38 11.69
CA SER A 16 -9.18 -4.18 11.15
C SER A 16 -8.84 -4.03 9.68
N ALA A 17 -9.85 -4.21 8.83
CA ALA A 17 -9.84 -3.72 7.47
C ALA A 17 -9.70 -2.19 7.52
N MET A 18 -8.48 -1.70 7.39
CA MET A 18 -8.19 -0.29 7.20
C MET A 18 -8.69 0.11 5.81
N ALA A 19 -9.99 0.37 5.70
CA ALA A 19 -10.58 1.08 4.59
C ALA A 19 -10.09 2.54 4.67
N ALA A 20 -9.02 2.85 3.94
CA ALA A 20 -8.61 4.23 3.74
C ALA A 20 -9.65 4.93 2.84
N PRO A 21 -10.19 6.09 3.24
CA PRO A 21 -11.15 6.83 2.43
C PRO A 21 -10.45 7.40 1.19
N PHE A 22 -10.83 6.90 0.01
CA PHE A 22 -10.37 7.39 -1.28
C PHE A 22 -11.06 8.74 -1.55
N GLY A 23 -10.40 9.83 -1.15
CA GLY A 23 -10.85 11.20 -1.44
C GLY A 23 -10.80 11.47 -2.94
N LEU A 24 -11.95 11.85 -3.52
CA LEU A 24 -12.18 12.18 -4.93
C LEU A 24 -11.58 13.52 -5.39
N THR A 25 -10.58 14.03 -4.67
CA THR A 25 -9.66 15.12 -5.09
C THR A 25 -8.22 14.63 -4.96
N GLY A 26 -7.97 13.42 -5.46
CA GLY A 26 -6.67 12.76 -5.39
C GLY A 26 -5.72 13.25 -6.49
N LYS A 27 -4.45 13.46 -6.13
CA LYS A 27 -3.36 13.67 -7.09
C LYS A 27 -3.41 12.65 -8.22
N SER A 28 -3.09 13.09 -9.43
CA SER A 28 -2.93 12.20 -10.58
C SER A 28 -1.83 11.16 -10.32
N ILE A 29 -1.83 10.06 -11.08
CA ILE A 29 -0.76 9.05 -10.97
C ILE A 29 0.60 9.67 -11.27
N GLU A 30 0.68 10.62 -12.19
CA GLU A 30 1.91 11.32 -12.54
C GLU A 30 2.43 12.17 -11.39
N GLU A 31 1.55 12.94 -10.75
CA GLU A 31 1.90 13.73 -9.56
C GLU A 31 2.36 12.83 -8.41
N ARG A 32 1.66 11.73 -8.18
CA ARG A 32 2.02 10.74 -7.16
C ARG A 32 3.36 10.07 -7.48
N ALA A 33 3.62 9.74 -8.74
CA ALA A 33 4.89 9.16 -9.19
C ALA A 33 6.06 10.13 -8.96
N ALA A 34 5.88 11.42 -9.27
CA ALA A 34 6.89 12.43 -9.06
C ALA A 34 7.21 12.62 -7.56
N GLU A 35 6.18 12.62 -6.71
CA GLU A 35 6.36 12.69 -5.25
C GLU A 35 7.04 11.45 -4.69
N LEU A 36 6.65 10.27 -5.19
CA LEU A 36 7.27 9.01 -4.80
C LEU A 36 8.75 8.99 -5.19
N ASP A 37 9.09 9.41 -6.41
CA ASP A 37 10.49 9.48 -6.86
C ASP A 37 11.31 10.42 -5.96
N ALA A 38 10.76 11.58 -5.61
CA ALA A 38 11.37 12.48 -4.64
C ALA A 38 11.56 11.82 -3.26
N GLN A 39 10.59 11.05 -2.78
CA GLN A 39 10.63 10.37 -1.49
C GLN A 39 11.69 9.26 -1.42
N VAL A 40 11.92 8.54 -2.51
CA VAL A 40 12.89 7.44 -2.59
C VAL A 40 14.22 7.88 -3.23
N LYS A 41 14.39 9.16 -3.54
CA LYS A 41 15.60 9.69 -4.16
C LYS A 41 16.82 9.41 -3.29
N GLY A 42 17.86 8.84 -3.91
CA GLY A 42 19.11 8.48 -3.23
C GLY A 42 19.01 7.26 -2.29
N LYS A 43 17.84 6.64 -2.14
CA LYS A 43 17.65 5.41 -1.37
C LYS A 43 17.89 4.19 -2.27
N THR A 44 18.64 3.22 -1.77
CA THR A 44 19.02 2.01 -2.53
C THR A 44 18.56 0.71 -1.85
N ASP A 45 17.76 0.81 -0.79
CA ASP A 45 17.20 -0.36 -0.12
C ASP A 45 16.10 -1.03 -0.96
N TYR A 46 15.76 -2.26 -0.58
CA TYR A 46 14.75 -3.07 -1.26
C TYR A 46 13.41 -2.35 -1.44
N HIS A 47 12.95 -1.64 -0.41
CA HIS A 47 11.65 -0.97 -0.44
C HIS A 47 11.67 0.23 -1.41
N ALA A 48 12.78 0.97 -1.48
CA ALA A 48 12.97 2.02 -2.48
C ALA A 48 12.92 1.45 -3.91
N HIS A 49 13.57 0.31 -4.16
CA HIS A 49 13.55 -0.33 -5.47
C HIS A 49 12.13 -0.80 -5.84
N LEU A 50 11.47 -1.52 -4.94
CA LEU A 50 10.12 -2.03 -5.19
C LEU A 50 9.11 -0.90 -5.40
N ALA A 51 9.24 0.21 -4.68
CA ALA A 51 8.41 1.39 -4.87
C ALA A 51 8.53 1.96 -6.29
N ARG A 52 9.75 2.05 -6.85
CA ARG A 52 9.96 2.53 -8.23
C ARG A 52 9.32 1.61 -9.25
N GLU A 53 9.53 0.30 -9.12
CA GLU A 53 8.95 -0.70 -10.04
C GLU A 53 7.42 -0.62 -10.06
N LEU A 54 6.78 -0.53 -8.89
CA LEU A 54 5.33 -0.42 -8.78
C LEU A 54 4.80 0.90 -9.36
N ALA A 55 5.51 2.01 -9.16
CA ALA A 55 5.13 3.31 -9.74
C ALA A 55 5.27 3.33 -11.28
N MET A 56 6.31 2.68 -11.82
CA MET A 56 6.46 2.50 -13.27
C MET A 56 5.33 1.64 -13.85
N ALA A 57 5.01 0.51 -13.21
CA ALA A 57 3.90 -0.34 -13.61
C ALA A 57 2.56 0.42 -13.54
N ALA A 58 2.31 1.21 -12.50
CA ALA A 58 1.13 2.05 -12.39
C ALA A 58 1.00 3.05 -13.54
N SER A 59 2.11 3.67 -13.93
CA SER A 59 2.14 4.66 -15.02
C SER A 59 1.87 3.98 -16.38
N ALA A 60 2.46 2.81 -16.61
CA ALA A 60 2.23 2.01 -17.82
C ALA A 60 0.76 1.55 -17.91
N GLU A 61 0.20 1.05 -16.81
CA GLU A 61 -1.17 0.59 -16.73
C GLU A 61 -2.18 1.73 -17.00
N LYS A 62 -1.94 2.92 -16.40
CA LYS A 62 -2.77 4.11 -16.66
C LYS A 62 -2.77 4.48 -18.14
N ALA A 63 -1.62 4.39 -18.80
CA ALA A 63 -1.47 4.78 -20.20
C ALA A 63 -2.21 3.85 -21.17
N GLN A 64 -2.44 2.58 -20.80
CA GLN A 64 -2.89 1.55 -21.74
C GLN A 64 -4.28 0.96 -21.44
N HIS A 65 -4.71 0.92 -20.17
CA HIS A 65 -5.79 0.01 -19.76
C HIS A 65 -6.71 0.57 -18.67
N ASP A 66 -6.44 0.25 -17.39
CA ASP A 66 -7.36 0.47 -16.27
C ASP A 66 -6.78 1.41 -15.21
N THR A 67 -7.41 2.58 -15.11
CA THR A 67 -7.08 3.59 -14.09
C THR A 67 -7.19 3.08 -12.64
N LYS A 68 -8.03 2.09 -12.34
CA LYS A 68 -8.17 1.52 -10.99
C LYS A 68 -6.98 0.65 -10.61
N VAL A 69 -6.50 -0.18 -11.55
CA VAL A 69 -5.30 -1.01 -11.34
C VAL A 69 -4.08 -0.10 -11.19
N ALA A 70 -3.96 0.93 -12.03
CA ALA A 70 -2.93 1.95 -11.88
C ALA A 70 -2.96 2.61 -10.49
N GLN A 71 -4.15 2.99 -10.00
CA GLN A 71 -4.31 3.55 -8.66
C GLN A 71 -3.92 2.58 -7.54
N ALA A 72 -4.25 1.29 -7.68
CA ALA A 72 -3.88 0.27 -6.71
C ALA A 72 -2.36 0.06 -6.68
N LEU A 73 -1.72 -0.07 -7.86
CA LEU A 73 -0.27 -0.20 -8.00
C LEU A 73 0.46 1.02 -7.40
N MET A 74 0.00 2.24 -7.70
CA MET A 74 0.58 3.45 -7.11
C MET A 74 0.43 3.47 -5.59
N SER A 75 -0.71 3.02 -5.06
CA SER A 75 -0.91 2.94 -3.61
C SER A 75 -0.02 1.90 -2.94
N LEU A 76 0.34 0.82 -3.62
CA LEU A 76 1.34 -0.15 -3.15
C LEU A 76 2.75 0.46 -3.21
N ALA A 77 3.07 1.17 -4.29
CA ALA A 77 4.33 1.86 -4.46
C ALA A 77 4.62 2.82 -3.28
N GLU A 78 3.63 3.65 -2.92
CA GLU A 78 3.72 4.59 -1.79
C GLU A 78 3.91 3.89 -0.44
N ARG A 79 3.26 2.73 -0.23
CA ARG A 79 3.42 1.94 0.99
C ARG A 79 4.86 1.42 1.13
N GLU A 80 5.46 0.99 0.02
CA GLU A 80 6.86 0.54 0.01
C GLU A 80 7.81 1.73 0.18
N ALA A 81 7.59 2.84 -0.51
CA ALA A 81 8.36 4.07 -0.34
C ALA A 81 8.38 4.55 1.11
N ALA A 82 7.25 4.41 1.83
CA ALA A 82 7.17 4.72 3.24
C ALA A 82 8.02 3.77 4.12
N LYS A 83 8.20 2.50 3.75
CA LYS A 83 9.05 1.55 4.49
C LYS A 83 10.54 1.79 4.26
N SER A 84 10.91 2.38 3.13
CA SER A 84 12.31 2.66 2.77
C SER A 84 12.99 3.62 3.76
N GLY A 85 14.12 3.18 4.31
CA GLY A 85 14.89 3.89 5.35
C GLY A 85 14.41 3.65 6.79
N ARG A 86 13.39 2.80 7.01
CA ARG A 86 12.99 2.30 8.33
C ARG A 86 13.54 0.88 8.49
N GLN A 87 14.83 0.77 8.78
CA GLN A 87 15.49 -0.48 9.17
C GLN A 87 16.01 -0.35 10.59
#